data_AF-A0A662I901-F1
#
_entry.id   AF-A0A662I901-F1
#
_cell.length_a   1.000
_cell.length_b   1.000
_cell.length_c   1.000
_cell.angle_alpha   90.00
_cell.angle_beta   90.00
_cell.angle_gamma   90.00
#
_symmetry.space_group_name_H-M   'P 1'
#
loop_
_entity.id
_entity.type
_entity.pdbx_description
1 polymer ?
#
loop_
_entity_poly.entity_id
_entity_poly.type
_entity_poly.pdbx_seq_one_letter_code
_entity_poly.pdbx_strand_id
1 'polypeptide(L)'
;MVSTHVVVKGIVVSKSLTTDALGTRIIKIEIAEERELPGPIIMQPRDSTLAKEIIPIVSQVMRALPPFSQNKVMTPRAVIFLTEDEWDRIIDKFDIGDEVEILIEKGKISIKKSG
;
A
#
# COMPACT_ATOMS: atom_id res chain seq x y z
N MET A 1 1.86 20.69 -16.62
CA MET A 1 2.29 19.57 -17.48
C MET A 1 1.38 18.39 -17.20
N VAL A 2 0.59 17.96 -18.17
CA VAL A 2 -0.27 16.78 -17.99
C VAL A 2 0.63 15.56 -18.17
N SER A 3 0.86 14.79 -17.11
CA SER A 3 1.64 13.56 -17.22
C SER A 3 0.84 12.55 -18.03
N THR A 4 1.37 12.11 -19.17
CA THR A 4 0.71 11.15 -20.08
C THR A 4 0.75 9.71 -19.53
N HIS A 5 1.50 9.50 -18.45
CA HIS A 5 1.67 8.21 -17.79
C HIS A 5 1.84 8.38 -16.27
N VAL A 6 1.58 7.31 -15.52
CA VAL A 6 1.80 7.24 -14.07
C VAL A 6 2.61 5.98 -13.78
N VAL A 7 3.68 6.13 -12.99
CA VAL A 7 4.47 5.01 -12.47
C VAL A 7 4.29 4.97 -10.96
N VAL A 8 3.92 3.80 -10.44
CA VAL A 8 3.77 3.57 -9.00
C VAL A 8 4.67 2.41 -8.60
N LYS A 9 5.45 2.61 -7.53
CA LYS A 9 6.18 1.53 -6.87
C LYS A 9 5.27 0.87 -5.84
N GLY A 10 5.33 -0.45 -5.75
CA GLY A 10 4.60 -1.23 -4.77
C GLY A 10 5.38 -2.46 -4.33
N ILE A 11 4.84 -3.13 -3.33
CA ILE A 11 5.34 -4.40 -2.80
C ILE A 11 4.14 -5.35 -2.75
N VAL A 12 4.35 -6.62 -3.11
CA VAL A 12 3.35 -7.67 -2.91
C VAL A 12 3.24 -7.96 -1.42
N VAL A 13 2.12 -7.57 -0.81
CA VAL A 13 1.90 -7.68 0.64
C VAL A 13 1.12 -8.93 1.04
N SER A 14 0.39 -9.53 0.10
CA SER A 14 -0.41 -10.73 0.35
C SER A 14 -0.55 -11.57 -0.91
N LYS A 15 -0.46 -12.89 -0.73
CA LYS A 15 -0.84 -13.91 -1.70
C LYS A 15 -1.63 -14.99 -0.97
N SER A 16 -2.90 -15.16 -1.33
CA SER A 16 -3.81 -16.07 -0.63
C SER A 16 -4.71 -16.84 -1.60
N LEU A 17 -5.18 -18.00 -1.18
CA LEU A 17 -6.22 -18.74 -1.87
C LEU A 17 -7.59 -18.35 -1.30
N THR A 18 -8.52 -18.05 -2.18
CA THR A 18 -9.92 -17.78 -1.86
C THR A 18 -10.83 -18.57 -2.82
N THR A 19 -12.14 -18.43 -2.65
CA THR A 19 -13.13 -19.07 -3.51
C THR A 19 -14.11 -18.04 -4.04
N ASP A 20 -14.51 -18.17 -5.31
CA ASP A 20 -15.62 -17.39 -5.85
C ASP A 20 -16.99 -17.91 -5.36
N ALA A 21 -18.07 -17.28 -5.82
CA ALA A 21 -19.44 -17.67 -5.47
C ALA A 21 -19.84 -19.08 -5.95
N LEU A 22 -19.10 -19.67 -6.90
CA LEU A 22 -19.32 -21.00 -7.44
C LEU A 22 -18.42 -22.05 -6.76
N GLY A 23 -17.56 -21.64 -5.82
CA GLY A 23 -16.60 -22.51 -5.14
C GLY A 23 -15.31 -22.74 -5.92
N THR A 24 -15.10 -22.02 -7.04
CA THR A 24 -13.86 -22.09 -7.82
C THR A 24 -12.72 -21.49 -7.02
N ARG A 25 -11.55 -22.14 -7.01
CA ARG A 25 -10.35 -21.62 -6.35
C ARG A 25 -9.76 -20.44 -7.12
N ILE A 26 -9.42 -19.40 -6.38
CA ILE A 26 -8.88 -18.14 -6.89
C ILE A 26 -7.64 -17.76 -6.09
N ILE A 27 -6.57 -17.37 -6.78
CA ILE A 27 -5.39 -16.76 -6.19
C ILE A 27 -5.63 -15.25 -6.09
N LYS A 28 -5.62 -14.71 -4.88
CA LYS A 28 -5.68 -13.27 -4.60
C LYS A 28 -4.28 -12.74 -4.31
N ILE A 29 -3.86 -11.73 -5.07
CA ILE A 29 -2.58 -11.02 -4.90
C ILE A 29 -2.89 -9.57 -4.53
N GLU A 30 -2.27 -9.05 -3.48
CA GLU A 30 -2.43 -7.67 -3.05
C GLU A 30 -1.09 -6.94 -3.11
N ILE A 31 -1.12 -5.75 -3.71
CA ILE A 31 0.04 -4.87 -3.88
C ILE A 31 -0.26 -3.56 -3.16
N ALA A 32 0.68 -3.12 -2.33
CA ALA A 32 0.60 -1.84 -1.63
C ALA A 32 1.92 -1.07 -1.72
N GLU A 33 1.83 0.25 -1.64
CA GLU A 33 2.99 1.13 -1.52
C GLU A 33 3.21 1.42 -0.04
N GLU A 34 4.43 1.22 0.42
CA GLU A 34 4.86 1.67 1.74
C GLU A 34 5.15 3.17 1.70
N ARG A 35 4.39 3.95 2.47
CA ARG A 35 4.59 5.41 2.60
C ARG A 35 4.93 5.77 4.02
N GLU A 36 5.94 6.59 4.21
CA GLU A 36 6.17 7.23 5.50
C GLU A 36 5.01 8.19 5.81
N LEU A 37 4.40 8.05 6.97
CA LEU A 37 3.43 9.03 7.43
C LEU A 37 4.18 10.34 7.71
N PRO A 38 3.74 11.49 7.16
CA PRO A 38 4.20 12.76 7.67
C PRO A 38 3.85 12.79 9.16
N GLY A 39 4.86 13.04 10.00
CA GLY A 39 4.65 13.19 11.44
C GLY A 39 3.51 14.19 11.71
N PRO A 40 2.83 14.08 12.87
CA PRO A 40 1.63 14.86 13.15
C PRO A 40 1.83 16.35 12.82
N ILE A 41 0.99 16.88 11.92
CA ILE A 41 1.01 18.28 11.55
C ILE A 41 0.45 19.06 12.75
N ILE A 42 1.34 19.64 13.55
CA ILE A 42 0.96 20.47 14.69
C ILE A 42 0.49 21.82 14.14
N MET A 43 -0.81 22.01 13.99
CA MET A 43 -1.38 23.35 13.86
C MET A 43 -1.20 24.06 15.20
N GLN A 44 -0.24 24.98 15.29
CA GLN A 44 -0.06 25.80 16.49
C GLN A 44 -1.31 26.67 16.70
N PRO A 45 -2.07 26.50 17.80
CA PRO A 45 -2.98 27.54 18.25
C PRO A 45 -2.13 28.74 18.68
N ARG A 46 -2.64 29.95 18.47
CA ARG A 46 -1.93 31.21 18.80
C ARG A 46 -1.63 31.41 20.29
N ASP A 47 -2.07 30.50 21.18
CA ASP A 47 -1.82 30.55 22.63
C ASP A 47 -0.80 29.48 23.07
N SER A 48 0.44 29.94 23.29
CA SER A 48 1.66 29.15 23.11
C SER A 48 2.31 28.56 24.37
N THR A 49 1.60 28.41 25.48
CA THR A 49 2.16 27.82 26.73
C THR A 49 1.54 26.46 27.02
N LEU A 50 0.20 26.39 27.15
CA LEU A 50 -0.52 25.15 27.40
C LEU A 50 -0.31 24.12 26.28
N ALA A 51 -0.28 24.59 25.03
CA ALA A 51 -0.05 23.72 23.87
C ALA A 51 1.34 23.05 23.92
N LYS A 52 2.39 23.78 24.32
CA LYS A 52 3.77 23.24 24.38
C LYS A 52 3.92 22.13 25.44
N GLU A 53 3.14 22.20 26.51
CA GLU A 53 3.18 21.21 27.60
C GLU A 53 2.36 19.96 27.28
N ILE A 54 1.23 20.10 26.57
CA ILE A 54 0.32 19.00 26.25
C ILE A 54 0.78 18.21 25.02
N ILE A 55 1.41 18.86 24.04
CA ILE A 55 1.85 18.24 22.77
C ILE A 55 2.74 16.99 22.99
N PRO A 56 3.79 17.00 23.84
CA PRO A 56 4.63 15.83 24.03
C PRO A 56 3.84 14.61 24.54
N ILE A 57 2.94 14.84 25.50
CA ILE A 57 2.11 13.79 26.11
C ILE A 57 1.15 13.20 25.07
N VAL A 58 0.44 14.06 24.34
CA VAL A 58 -0.49 13.62 23.28
C VAL A 58 0.26 12.89 22.17
N SER A 59 1.43 13.36 21.76
CA SER A 59 2.25 12.70 20.72
C SER A 59 2.74 11.32 21.16
N GLN A 60 3.02 11.13 22.45
CA GLN A 60 3.41 9.84 23.01
C GLN A 60 2.23 8.85 23.03
N VAL A 61 1.03 9.32 23.39
CA VAL A 61 -0.19 8.49 23.37
C VAL A 61 -0.59 8.14 21.94
N MET A 62 -0.52 9.09 21.00
CA MET A 62 -0.85 8.84 19.60
C MET A 62 0.07 7.79 18.97
N ARG A 63 1.39 7.84 19.23
CA ARG A 63 2.34 6.79 18.79
C ARG A 63 2.07 5.40 19.36
N ALA A 64 1.27 5.29 20.42
CA ALA A 64 0.90 3.99 21.00
C ALA A 64 -0.36 3.38 20.35
N LEU A 65 -1.11 4.14 19.54
CA LEU A 65 -2.35 3.68 18.89
C LEU A 65 -2.09 3.23 17.44
N PRO A 66 -2.53 2.04 17.01
CA PRO A 66 -2.57 1.68 15.59
C PRO A 66 -3.51 2.64 14.83
N PRO A 67 -3.18 3.10 13.60
CA PRO A 67 -2.01 2.78 12.77
C PRO A 67 -0.78 3.68 13.02
N PHE A 68 -0.84 4.63 13.95
CA PHE A 68 0.22 5.63 14.20
C PHE A 68 1.46 5.07 14.93
N SER A 69 1.42 3.81 15.38
CA SER A 69 2.56 3.11 15.97
C SER A 69 3.60 2.66 14.95
N GLN A 70 3.22 2.59 13.68
CA GLN A 70 4.11 2.37 12.57
C GLN A 70 4.19 3.68 11.80
N ASN A 71 5.36 4.32 11.73
CA ASN A 71 5.61 5.51 10.90
C ASN A 71 5.41 5.25 9.38
N LYS A 72 4.80 4.12 9.02
CA LYS A 72 4.65 3.58 7.67
C LYS A 72 3.18 3.19 7.50
N VAL A 73 2.53 3.77 6.49
CA VAL A 73 1.19 3.39 6.06
C VAL A 73 1.30 2.67 4.73
N MET A 74 0.69 1.48 4.69
CA MET A 74 0.52 0.74 3.45
C MET A 74 -0.66 1.32 2.70
N THR A 75 -0.39 1.97 1.56
CA THR A 75 -1.42 2.48 0.67
C THR A 75 -1.74 1.41 -0.37
N PRO A 76 -2.96 0.81 -0.39
CA PRO A 76 -3.31 -0.20 -1.38
C PRO A 76 -3.19 0.35 -2.80
N ARG A 77 -2.52 -0.39 -3.69
CA ARG A 77 -2.28 0.02 -5.08
C ARG A 77 -2.98 -0.88 -6.10
N ALA A 78 -3.04 -2.18 -5.87
CA ALA A 78 -3.77 -3.11 -6.73
C ALA A 78 -4.16 -4.39 -5.97
N VAL A 79 -5.26 -5.00 -6.40
CA VAL A 79 -5.66 -6.35 -6.00
C VAL A 79 -6.00 -7.11 -7.26
N ILE A 80 -5.41 -8.29 -7.44
CA ILE A 80 -5.59 -9.14 -8.61
C ILE A 80 -6.14 -10.47 -8.13
N PHE A 81 -7.19 -10.93 -8.81
CA PHE A 81 -7.77 -12.25 -8.62
C PHE A 81 -7.54 -13.04 -9.89
N LEU A 82 -6.89 -14.19 -9.77
CA LEU A 82 -6.57 -15.07 -10.89
C LEU A 82 -7.15 -16.45 -10.60
N THR A 83 -7.71 -17.09 -11.61
CA THR A 83 -7.95 -18.54 -11.56
C THR A 83 -6.64 -19.31 -11.46
N GLU A 84 -6.69 -20.57 -11.04
CA GLU A 84 -5.51 -21.45 -11.03
C GLU A 84 -4.89 -21.57 -12.43
N ASP A 85 -5.72 -21.70 -13.47
CA ASP A 85 -5.28 -21.78 -14.87
C ASP A 85 -4.56 -20.51 -15.35
N GLU A 86 -5.05 -19.33 -15.00
CA GLU A 86 -4.39 -18.06 -15.33
C GLU A 86 -3.08 -17.90 -14.57
N TRP A 87 -3.06 -18.28 -13.29
CA TRP A 87 -1.86 -18.24 -12.46
C TRP A 87 -0.76 -19.14 -13.01
N ASP A 88 -1.09 -20.34 -13.47
CA ASP A 88 -0.12 -21.30 -13.98
C ASP A 88 0.46 -20.93 -15.36
N ARG A 89 -0.22 -20.06 -16.12
CA ARG A 89 0.31 -19.51 -17.37
C ARG A 89 1.35 -18.41 -17.15
N ILE A 90 1.43 -17.84 -15.96
CA ILE A 90 2.40 -16.78 -15.65
C ILE A 90 3.77 -17.42 -15.41
N ILE A 91 4.76 -17.04 -16.23
CA ILE A 91 6.13 -17.52 -16.13
C ILE A 91 6.84 -16.95 -14.89
N ASP A 92 6.76 -15.63 -14.71
CA ASP A 92 7.37 -14.93 -13.57
C ASP A 92 6.30 -14.62 -12.52
N LYS A 93 6.01 -15.62 -11.67
CA LYS A 93 4.98 -15.53 -10.62
C LYS A 93 5.40 -14.54 -9.54
N PHE A 94 4.44 -13.76 -9.04
CA PHE A 94 4.65 -12.83 -7.94
C PHE A 94 4.68 -13.55 -6.58
N ASP A 95 5.64 -13.21 -5.74
CA ASP A 95 5.81 -13.69 -4.38
C ASP A 95 5.68 -12.55 -3.37
N ILE A 96 5.31 -12.90 -2.13
CA ILE A 96 5.19 -11.91 -1.05
C ILE A 96 6.56 -11.30 -0.81
N GLY A 97 6.61 -9.98 -0.75
CA GLY A 97 7.84 -9.20 -0.62
C GLY A 97 8.44 -8.75 -1.96
N ASP A 98 7.95 -9.24 -3.10
CA ASP A 98 8.40 -8.75 -4.40
C ASP A 98 8.11 -7.26 -4.56
N GLU A 99 9.14 -6.48 -4.89
CA GLU A 99 8.97 -5.11 -5.34
C GLU A 99 8.44 -5.10 -6.77
N VAL A 100 7.45 -4.25 -7.04
CA VAL A 100 6.80 -4.16 -8.35
C VAL A 100 6.65 -2.72 -8.82
N GLU A 101 6.67 -2.56 -10.14
CA GLU A 101 6.36 -1.30 -10.81
C GLU A 101 5.02 -1.45 -11.54
N ILE A 102 4.08 -0.54 -11.23
CA ILE A 102 2.79 -0.41 -11.90
C ILE A 102 2.86 0.80 -12.84
N LEU A 103 2.83 0.55 -14.14
CA LEU A 103 2.78 1.57 -15.19
C LEU A 103 1.37 1.68 -15.75
N ILE A 104 0.81 2.89 -15.73
CA ILE A 104 -0.47 3.23 -16.35
C ILE A 104 -0.20 4.23 -17.47
N GLU A 105 -0.39 3.82 -18.72
CA GLU A 105 -0.24 4.69 -19.88
C GLU A 105 -1.14 4.24 -21.04
N LYS A 106 -1.70 5.20 -21.80
CA LYS A 106 -2.41 4.92 -23.07
C LYS A 106 -3.49 3.82 -22.95
N GLY A 107 -4.22 3.77 -21.83
CA GLY A 107 -5.26 2.76 -21.57
C GLY A 107 -4.73 1.36 -21.21
N LYS A 108 -3.41 1.22 -21.00
CA LYS A 108 -2.76 -0.02 -20.59
C LYS A 108 -2.26 0.10 -19.14
N ILE A 109 -2.45 -0.98 -18.38
CA ILE A 109 -1.84 -1.18 -17.07
C ILE A 109 -0.83 -2.31 -17.21
N SER A 110 0.41 -2.09 -16.77
CA SER A 110 1.47 -3.10 -16.76
C SER A 110 2.04 -3.22 -15.34
N ILE A 111 2.14 -4.44 -14.85
CA ILE A 111 2.69 -4.76 -13.53
C ILE A 111 3.86 -5.71 -13.77
N LYS A 112 5.05 -5.33 -13.31
CA LYS A 112 6.27 -6.11 -13.45
C LYS A 112 7.07 -6.06 -12.16
N LYS A 113 7.89 -7.07 -11.89
CA LYS A 113 8.87 -7.00 -10.80
C LYS A 113 9.88 -5.88 -11.08
N SER A 114 10.20 -5.12 -10.04
CA SER A 114 11.36 -4.23 -10.04
C SER A 114 12.58 -5.11 -9.84
N GLY A 115 13.48 -5.14 -10.83
CA GLY A 115 14.71 -5.94 -10.76
C GLY A 115 15.72 -5.41 -9.75
#